data_AF-A0A7L2LNT8-F1
#
_entry.id   AF-A0A7L2LNT8-F1
#
_cell.length_a   1.000
_cell.length_b   1.000
_cell.length_c   1.000
_cell.angle_alpha   90.00
_cell.angle_beta   90.00
_cell.angle_gamma   90.00
#
_symmetry.space_group_name_H-M   'P 1'
#
loop_
_entity.id
_entity.type
_entity.pdbx_description
1 polymer ?
#
loop_
_entity_poly.entity_id
_entity_poly.type
_entity_poly.pdbx_seq_one_letter_code
_entity_poly.pdbx_strand_id
1 'polypeptide(L)' 'LEFAVEMKCQSCADSVRAALDKAPDVKLLELQLQEQSVVVETTASAEQVRELLENSGRRAVLKGMGGSSE' A
#
# COMPACT_ATOMS: atom_id res chain seq x y z
N LEU A 1 2.14 4.76 6.70
CA LEU A 1 0.78 4.91 6.11
C LEU A 1 0.16 3.55 5.91
N GLU A 2 -1.11 3.37 6.26
CA GLU A 2 -1.86 2.13 6.07
C GLU A 2 -2.94 2.33 5.00
N PHE A 3 -2.95 1.44 4.02
CA PHE A 3 -3.91 1.41 2.92
C PHE A 3 -4.65 0.07 2.90
N ALA A 4 -5.98 0.12 2.80
CA ALA A 4 -6.77 -1.03 2.42
C ALA A 4 -6.75 -1.15 0.89
N VAL A 5 -6.26 -2.27 0.38
CA VAL A 5 -6.15 -2.55 -1.05
C VAL A 5 -6.94 -3.81 -1.37
N GLU A 6 -7.87 -3.74 -2.34
CA GLU A 6 -8.65 -4.92 -2.70
C GLU A 6 -7.76 -5.96 -3.39
N MET A 7 -7.44 -7.02 -2.67
CA MET A 7 -6.49 -8.05 -3.10
C MET A 7 -7.13 -9.42 -2.92
N LYS A 8 -7.67 -9.97 -4.00
CA LYS A 8 -8.38 -11.26 -3.97
C LYS A 8 -7.44 -12.46 -4.13
N CYS A 9 -6.15 -12.23 -4.37
CA CYS A 9 -5.21 -13.25 -4.80
C CYS A 9 -3.76 -12.94 -4.42
N GLN A 10 -2.90 -13.95 -4.32
CA GLN A 10 -1.46 -13.74 -4.08
C GLN A 10 -0.79 -12.94 -5.20
N SER A 11 -1.12 -13.19 -6.47
CA SER A 11 -0.63 -12.35 -7.58
C SER A 11 -1.03 -10.87 -7.43
N CYS A 12 -2.17 -10.61 -6.80
CA CYS A 12 -2.66 -9.29 -6.47
C CYS A 12 -1.78 -8.63 -5.40
N ALA A 13 -1.17 -9.41 -4.50
CA ALA A 13 -0.11 -8.94 -3.60
C ALA A 13 1.20 -8.66 -4.29
N ASP A 14 1.67 -9.61 -5.09
CA ASP A 14 2.95 -9.46 -5.77
C ASP A 14 3.00 -8.25 -6.68
N SER A 15 1.97 -7.97 -7.50
CA SER A 15 2.05 -6.77 -8.34
C SER A 15 1.78 -5.45 -7.60
N VAL A 16 1.17 -5.45 -6.41
CA VAL A 16 1.14 -4.25 -5.54
C VAL A 16 2.55 -4.02 -5.00
N ARG A 17 3.17 -5.06 -4.46
CA ARG A 17 4.54 -5.01 -3.95
C ARG A 17 5.52 -4.55 -5.04
N ALA A 18 5.41 -5.09 -6.25
CA ALA A 18 6.25 -4.69 -7.38
C ALA A 18 5.97 -3.25 -7.86
N ALA A 19 4.74 -2.74 -7.71
CA ALA A 19 4.44 -1.35 -8.02
C ALA A 19 5.07 -0.40 -6.99
N LEU A 20 5.02 -0.77 -5.71
CA LEU A 20 5.64 -0.03 -4.63
C LEU A 20 7.18 -0.05 -4.72
N ASP A 21 7.77 -1.20 -5.06
CA ASP A 21 9.23 -1.36 -5.23
C ASP A 21 9.81 -0.48 -6.35
N LYS A 22 8.99 -0.16 -7.37
CA LYS A 22 9.36 0.79 -8.44
C LYS A 22 9.42 2.24 -7.97
N ALA A 23 8.83 2.57 -6.82
CA ALA A 23 8.80 3.92 -6.29
C ALA A 23 9.89 4.06 -5.20
N PRO A 24 11.01 4.76 -5.47
CA PRO A 24 12.11 4.87 -4.51
C PRO A 24 11.71 5.64 -3.24
N ASP A 25 10.72 6.53 -3.32
CA ASP A 25 10.15 7.27 -2.18
C ASP A 25 9.16 6.45 -1.35
N VAL A 26 8.84 5.20 -1.74
CA VAL A 26 7.88 4.36 -1.03
C VAL A 26 8.51 3.03 -0.67
N LYS A 27 8.47 2.68 0.60
CA LYS A 27 9.01 1.44 1.15
C LYS A 27 7.89 0.63 1.77
N LEU A 28 7.73 -0.60 1.29
CA LEU A 28 6.78 -1.53 1.89
C LEU A 28 7.28 -1.97 3.28
N LEU A 29 6.48 -1.72 4.32
CA LEU A 29 6.76 -2.21 5.68
C LEU A 29 6.06 -3.54 5.92
N GLU A 30 4.75 -3.58 5.70
CA GLU A 30 3.92 -4.76 5.91
C GLU A 30 2.87 -4.92 4.80
N LEU A 31 2.58 -6.17 4.46
CA LEU A 31 1.54 -6.52 3.50
C LEU A 31 0.75 -7.70 4.04
N GLN A 32 -0.49 -7.43 4.43
CA GLN A 32 -1.43 -8.37 5.02
C GLN A 32 -2.51 -8.71 3.99
N LEU A 33 -2.34 -9.80 3.25
CA LEU A 33 -3.34 -10.24 2.25
C LEU A 33 -4.67 -10.65 2.90
N GLN A 34 -4.64 -11.21 4.11
CA GLN A 34 -5.83 -11.63 4.86
C GLN A 34 -6.69 -10.43 5.27
N GLU A 35 -6.06 -9.38 5.78
CA GLU A 35 -6.73 -8.14 6.16
C GLU A 35 -6.93 -7.18 4.97
N GLN A 36 -6.36 -7.51 3.82
CA GLN A 36 -6.32 -6.63 2.64
C GLN A 36 -5.72 -5.26 2.98
N SER A 37 -4.71 -5.26 3.86
CA SER A 37 -4.08 -4.08 4.43
C SER A 37 -2.61 -4.04 4.03
N VAL A 38 -2.13 -2.85 3.68
CA VAL A 38 -0.75 -2.61 3.25
C VAL A 38 -0.20 -1.42 4.02
N VAL A 39 0.86 -1.64 4.76
CA VAL A 39 1.58 -0.61 5.51
C VAL A 39 2.83 -0.24 4.74
N VAL A 40 2.96 1.04 4.41
CA VAL A 40 4.14 1.58 3.72
C VAL A 40 4.72 2.76 4.49
N GLU A 41 6.03 2.90 4.39
CA GLU A 41 6.82 4.04 4.81
C GLU A 41 7.11 4.89 3.59
N THR A 42 6.79 6.17 3.64
CA THR A 42 7.07 7.09 2.54
C THR A 42 7.25 8.50 3.09
N THR A 43 8.03 9.28 2.36
CA THR A 43 8.18 10.73 2.49
C THR A 43 7.12 11.49 1.69
N ALA A 44 6.43 10.82 0.76
CA ALA A 44 5.41 11.40 -0.10
C ALA A 44 4.03 11.46 0.58
N SER A 45 3.15 12.30 0.02
CA SER A 45 1.76 12.42 0.48
C SER A 45 0.98 11.12 0.29
N ALA A 46 0.00 10.87 1.16
CA ALA A 46 -0.85 9.68 1.07
C ALA A 46 -1.57 9.53 -0.28
N GLU A 47 -1.89 10.65 -0.95
CA GLU A 47 -2.49 10.63 -2.28
C GLU A 47 -1.57 10.04 -3.35
N GLN A 48 -0.27 10.36 -3.30
CA GLN A 48 0.72 9.83 -4.25
C GLN A 48 0.87 8.31 -4.08
N VAL A 49 0.91 7.83 -2.85
CA VAL A 49 0.92 6.38 -2.59
C VAL A 49 -0.37 5.73 -3.06
N ARG A 50 -1.53 6.36 -2.82
CA ARG A 50 -2.81 5.86 -3.32
C ARG A 50 -2.77 5.73 -4.84
N GLU A 51 -2.32 6.77 -5.56
CA GLU A 51 -2.18 6.73 -7.01
C GLU A 51 -1.24 5.62 -7.49
N LEU A 52 -0.10 5.40 -6.81
CA LEU A 52 0.82 4.29 -7.13
C LEU A 52 0.15 2.93 -6.97
N LEU A 53 -0.61 2.74 -5.89
CA LEU A 53 -1.38 1.53 -5.67
C LEU A 53 -2.49 1.37 -6.72
N GLU A 54 -3.20 2.45 -7.07
CA GLU A 54 -4.25 2.45 -8.09
C GLU A 54 -3.70 2.22 -9.51
N ASN A 55 -2.48 2.66 -9.79
CA ASN A 55 -1.77 2.42 -11.05
C ASN A 55 -1.46 0.93 -11.26
N SER A 56 -1.42 0.14 -10.18
CA SER A 56 -1.34 -1.31 -10.28
C SER A 56 -2.68 -1.97 -10.71
N GLY A 57 -3.75 -1.19 -10.86
CA GLY A 57 -5.07 -1.65 -11.29
C GLY A 57 -5.96 -2.16 -10.16
N ARG A 58 -5.62 -1.86 -8.90
CA ARG A 58 -6.46 -2.19 -7.73
C ARG A 58 -6.89 -0.94 -7.01
N ARG A 59 -8.03 -1.00 -6.35
CA ARG A 59 -8.50 0.13 -5.54
C ARG A 59 -7.77 0.16 -4.21
N ALA A 60 -7.21 1.32 -3.87
CA ALA A 60 -6.55 1.56 -2.60
C ALA A 60 -7.23 2.69 -1.83
N VAL A 61 -7.47 2.49 -0.54
CA VAL A 61 -8.11 3.46 0.33
C VAL A 61 -7.23 3.66 1.56
N LEU A 62 -6.87 4.90 1.86
CA LEU A 62 -6.13 5.21 3.08
C LEU A 62 -7.00 4.86 4.31
N LYS A 63 -6.51 3.95 5.14
CA LYS A 63 -7.17 3.53 6.38
C LYS A 63 -6.71 4.38 7.56
N GLY A 64 -5.43 4.72 7.57
CA GLY A 64 -4.87 5.62 8.58
C GLY A 64 -3.39 5.89 8.34
N MET A 65 -2.91 7.02 8.84
CA MET A 65 -1.49 7.17 9.13
C MET A 65 -1.25 6.35 10.40
N GLY A 66 -0.73 5.13 10.30
CA GLY A 66 -0.29 4.33 11.44
C GLY A 66 0.78 5.08 12.22
N GLY A 67 0.36 6.04 13.04
CA GLY A 67 1.05 6.48 14.22
C GLY A 67 0.60 5.54 15.32
N SER A 68 1.56 4.85 15.92
CA SER A 68 1.40 4.34 17.27
C SER A 68 0.93 5.48 18.17
N SER A 69 -0.38 5.66 18.32
CA SER A 69 -0.93 6.26 19.52
C SER A 69 -0.95 5.14 20.55
N GLU A 70 -0.02 5.27 21.50
CA GLU A 70 0.18 4.49 22.73
C GLU A 70 -1.11 4.18 23.48
#